data_AF-A0AAZ1XZL0-F1
#
_entry.id   AF-A0AAZ1XZL0-F1
#
_cell.length_a   1.000
_cell.length_b   1.000
_cell.length_c   1.000
_cell.angle_alpha   90.00
_cell.angle_beta   90.00
_cell.angle_gamma   90.00
#
_symmetry.space_group_name_H-M   'P 1'
#
loop_
_entity.id
_entity.type
_entity.pdbx_description
1 polymer ?
#
loop_
_entity_poly.entity_id
_entity_poly.type
_entity_poly.pdbx_seq_one_letter_code
_entity_poly.pdbx_strand_id
1 'polypeptide(L)'
;MVTEVRGFTDPQKEEYFRKRFRDEEQASRIISHIKKARSLHIMCHIPVFCWITATVLEDVLETREGGQLPKTLTEMYIHFLVVQAKVKKVKYDGGAETDPHWSPESRKMMESLGKLAFDQLQKGNLIFYESDLTECGIDIRAASVYSGVFTQIFKEERGLYQDKVFCFIHLSVQEFLAALHVHLTFINSGLNRLEEQQATQWSKFFKKTKSLKSLHQSACEQGLTESKWTPGLVPPLPPGSFTADQSDSHTRPADTDRK
;
A
#
# COMPACT_ATOMS: atom_id res chain seq x y z
N MET A 1 10.35 30.91 -2.94
CA MET A 1 9.58 30.34 -4.08
C MET A 1 9.15 28.94 -3.65
N VAL A 2 7.85 28.64 -3.68
CA VAL A 2 7.33 27.30 -3.36
C VAL A 2 6.92 26.65 -4.68
N THR A 3 7.41 25.46 -4.97
CA THR A 3 7.04 24.70 -6.16
C THR A 3 6.00 23.65 -5.77
N GLU A 4 4.80 23.73 -6.34
CA GLU A 4 3.73 22.76 -6.13
C GLU A 4 3.77 21.69 -7.23
N VAL A 5 3.81 20.41 -6.84
CA VAL A 5 3.72 19.29 -7.77
C VAL A 5 2.24 18.93 -7.98
N ARG A 6 1.73 19.13 -9.19
CA ARG A 6 0.29 19.04 -9.53
C ARG A 6 -0.19 17.72 -10.10
N GLY A 7 0.57 16.63 -10.01
CA GLY A 7 0.15 15.32 -10.50
C GLY A 7 -0.17 15.28 -12.02
N PHE A 8 -1.00 14.32 -12.43
CA PHE A 8 -1.44 14.11 -13.81
C PHE A 8 -2.78 14.79 -14.11
N THR A 9 -2.78 15.53 -15.21
CA THR A 9 -3.99 15.99 -15.91
C THR A 9 -4.70 14.83 -16.61
N ASP A 10 -5.98 14.99 -16.97
CA ASP A 10 -6.72 13.92 -17.63
C ASP A 10 -6.07 13.40 -18.93
N PRO A 11 -5.52 14.26 -19.82
CA PRO A 11 -4.75 13.78 -20.97
C PRO A 11 -3.51 12.97 -20.58
N GLN A 12 -2.78 13.38 -19.53
CA GLN A 12 -1.60 12.64 -19.04
C GLN A 12 -1.97 11.29 -18.43
N LYS A 13 -3.13 11.18 -17.76
CA LYS A 13 -3.66 9.90 -17.28
C LYS A 13 -3.89 8.95 -18.45
N GLU A 14 -4.57 9.41 -19.50
CA GLU A 14 -4.84 8.60 -20.69
C GLU A 14 -3.55 8.18 -21.42
N GLU A 15 -2.61 9.11 -21.56
CA GLU A 15 -1.30 8.83 -22.15
C GLU A 15 -0.54 7.77 -21.35
N TYR A 16 -0.55 7.86 -20.02
CA TYR A 16 0.07 6.86 -19.15
C TYR A 16 -0.49 5.46 -19.40
N PHE A 17 -1.83 5.31 -19.38
CA PHE A 17 -2.45 3.99 -19.59
C PHE A 17 -2.25 3.46 -21.01
N ARG A 18 -2.30 4.32 -22.03
CA ARG A 18 -2.02 3.92 -23.42
C ARG A 18 -0.56 3.50 -23.63
N LYS A 19 0.39 4.15 -22.95
CA LYS A 19 1.80 3.72 -22.96
C LYS A 19 2.01 2.40 -22.21
N ARG A 20 1.23 2.17 -21.15
CA ARG A 20 1.37 1.00 -20.28
C ARG A 20 0.75 -0.27 -20.88
N PHE A 21 -0.34 -0.15 -21.61
CA PHE A 21 -1.06 -1.26 -22.25
C PHE A 21 -0.91 -1.16 -23.77
N ARG A 22 -0.13 -2.06 -24.37
CA ARG A 22 0.22 -2.01 -25.81
C ARG A 22 -0.96 -2.35 -26.73
N ASP A 23 -1.91 -3.15 -26.23
CA ASP A 23 -3.13 -3.47 -26.94
C ASP A 23 -4.13 -2.32 -26.83
N GLU A 24 -4.53 -1.75 -27.96
CA GLU A 24 -5.38 -0.55 -28.00
C GLU A 24 -6.81 -0.82 -27.49
N GLU A 25 -7.32 -2.04 -27.66
CA GLU A 25 -8.64 -2.42 -27.14
C GLU A 25 -8.59 -2.51 -25.61
N GLN A 26 -7.57 -3.16 -25.07
CA GLN A 26 -7.31 -3.27 -23.64
C GLN A 26 -7.11 -1.88 -23.01
N ALA A 27 -6.26 -1.04 -23.61
CA ALA A 27 -6.02 0.33 -23.15
C ALA A 27 -7.33 1.15 -23.13
N SER A 28 -8.12 1.06 -24.21
CA SER A 28 -9.41 1.77 -24.32
C SER A 28 -10.42 1.30 -23.26
N ARG A 29 -10.50 -0.02 -23.00
CA ARG A 29 -11.37 -0.59 -21.97
C ARG A 29 -10.97 -0.12 -20.57
N ILE A 30 -9.68 -0.09 -20.26
CA ILE A 30 -9.14 0.39 -18.98
C ILE A 30 -9.43 1.88 -18.78
N ILE A 31 -9.12 2.71 -19.78
CA ILE A 31 -9.37 4.15 -19.72
C ILE A 31 -10.87 4.42 -19.52
N SER A 32 -11.74 3.72 -20.25
CA SER A 32 -13.20 3.83 -20.09
C SER A 32 -13.66 3.46 -18.68
N HIS A 33 -13.14 2.37 -18.13
CA HIS A 33 -13.45 1.93 -16.77
C HIS A 33 -13.03 2.96 -15.72
N ILE A 34 -11.81 3.47 -15.81
CA ILE A 34 -11.28 4.47 -14.88
C ILE A 34 -12.12 5.75 -14.94
N LYS A 35 -12.46 6.25 -16.14
CA LYS A 35 -13.32 7.44 -16.31
C LYS A 35 -14.72 7.25 -15.71
N LYS A 36 -15.29 6.05 -15.81
CA LYS A 36 -16.60 5.72 -15.21
C LYS A 36 -16.53 5.60 -13.70
N ALA A 37 -15.44 5.08 -13.15
CA ALA A 37 -15.23 4.92 -11.72
C ALA A 37 -14.66 6.21 -11.09
N ARG A 38 -15.56 7.10 -10.62
CA ARG A 38 -15.20 8.43 -10.06
C ARG A 38 -14.02 8.39 -9.08
N SER A 39 -14.00 7.45 -8.13
CA SER A 39 -12.91 7.36 -7.15
C SER A 39 -11.56 7.03 -7.78
N LEU A 40 -11.54 6.11 -8.76
CA LEU A 40 -10.32 5.77 -9.49
C LEU A 40 -9.82 6.94 -10.33
N HIS A 41 -10.74 7.61 -11.02
CA HIS A 41 -10.42 8.78 -11.84
C HIS A 41 -9.77 9.92 -11.03
N ILE A 42 -10.30 10.18 -9.82
CA ILE A 42 -9.76 11.19 -8.90
C ILE A 42 -8.40 10.76 -8.38
N MET A 43 -8.26 9.53 -7.88
CA MET A 43 -6.97 9.07 -7.33
C MET A 43 -5.87 9.03 -8.39
N CYS A 44 -6.18 8.64 -9.63
CA CYS A 44 -5.24 8.66 -10.75
C CYS A 44 -4.71 10.06 -11.12
N HIS A 45 -5.11 11.11 -10.40
CA HIS A 45 -4.38 12.38 -10.43
C HIS A 45 -2.96 12.23 -9.84
N ILE A 46 -2.74 11.35 -8.87
CA ILE A 46 -1.42 11.11 -8.31
C ILE A 46 -0.78 9.94 -9.09
N PRO A 47 0.43 10.12 -9.67
CA PRO A 47 1.05 9.12 -10.55
C PRO A 47 1.18 7.72 -9.94
N VAL A 48 1.44 7.63 -8.63
CA VAL A 48 1.54 6.34 -7.92
C VAL A 48 0.24 5.54 -7.99
N PHE A 49 -0.92 6.20 -8.01
CA PHE A 49 -2.20 5.51 -8.18
C PHE A 49 -2.47 5.10 -9.62
N CYS A 50 -1.93 5.81 -10.62
CA CYS A 50 -1.93 5.31 -12.00
C CYS A 50 -1.15 4.00 -12.10
N TRP A 51 0.00 3.92 -11.43
CA TRP A 51 0.78 2.68 -11.35
C TRP A 51 0.03 1.56 -10.63
N ILE A 52 -0.48 1.79 -9.41
CA ILE A 52 -1.29 0.81 -8.66
C ILE A 52 -2.46 0.32 -9.53
N THR A 53 -3.16 1.26 -10.18
CA THR A 53 -4.33 0.93 -10.99
C THR A 53 -3.97 0.09 -12.20
N ALA A 54 -2.89 0.45 -12.91
CA ALA A 54 -2.42 -0.34 -14.03
C ALA A 54 -2.03 -1.76 -13.60
N THR A 55 -1.24 -1.90 -12.53
CA THR A 55 -0.80 -3.21 -12.02
C THR A 55 -1.98 -4.11 -11.64
N VAL A 56 -3.00 -3.56 -10.98
CA VAL A 56 -4.20 -4.33 -10.61
C VAL A 56 -5.02 -4.72 -11.84
N LEU A 57 -5.26 -3.79 -12.76
CA LEU A 57 -6.10 -4.06 -13.92
C LEU A 57 -5.41 -5.00 -14.92
N GLU A 58 -4.07 -4.98 -15.01
CA GLU A 58 -3.30 -5.95 -15.79
C GLU A 58 -3.53 -7.38 -15.27
N ASP A 59 -3.25 -7.64 -13.98
CA ASP A 59 -3.43 -8.97 -13.37
C ASP A 59 -4.88 -9.47 -13.49
N VAL A 60 -5.87 -8.59 -13.30
CA VAL A 60 -7.28 -8.98 -13.41
C VAL A 60 -7.65 -9.33 -14.85
N LEU A 61 -7.12 -8.61 -15.85
CA LEU A 61 -7.43 -8.87 -17.26
C LEU A 61 -6.75 -10.13 -17.78
N GLU A 62 -5.53 -10.42 -17.33
CA GLU A 62 -4.79 -11.63 -17.69
C GLU A 62 -5.38 -12.88 -17.04
N THR A 63 -5.89 -12.78 -15.81
CA THR A 63 -6.36 -13.95 -15.04
C THR A 63 -7.87 -14.20 -15.12
N ARG A 64 -8.67 -13.24 -15.58
CA ARG A 64 -10.13 -13.40 -15.75
C ARG A 64 -10.57 -13.03 -17.16
N GLU A 65 -10.74 -14.05 -18.00
CA GLU A 65 -11.54 -13.91 -19.22
C GLU A 65 -12.99 -13.53 -18.86
N GLY A 66 -13.33 -12.24 -18.94
CA GLY A 66 -14.71 -11.76 -18.78
C GLY A 66 -15.15 -11.30 -17.38
N GLY A 67 -14.23 -11.20 -16.41
CA GLY A 67 -14.56 -10.69 -15.06
C GLY A 67 -14.87 -9.17 -15.01
N GLN A 68 -15.69 -8.74 -14.05
CA GLN A 68 -15.86 -7.31 -13.75
C GLN A 68 -14.57 -6.72 -13.15
N LEU A 69 -14.16 -5.57 -13.66
CA LEU A 69 -13.01 -4.82 -13.14
C LEU A 69 -13.34 -4.20 -11.77
N PRO A 70 -12.38 -4.10 -10.83
CA PRO A 70 -12.58 -3.47 -9.52
C PRO A 70 -13.09 -2.04 -9.66
N LYS A 71 -14.17 -1.70 -8.94
CA LYS A 71 -14.85 -0.39 -9.03
C LYS A 71 -14.55 0.50 -7.82
N THR A 72 -14.32 -0.11 -6.65
CA THR A 72 -14.10 0.62 -5.40
C THR A 72 -12.64 0.68 -5.02
N LEU A 73 -12.26 1.66 -4.20
CA LEU A 73 -10.89 1.76 -3.67
C LEU A 73 -10.52 0.56 -2.80
N THR A 74 -11.48 0.09 -2.00
CA THR A 74 -11.32 -1.11 -1.19
C THR A 74 -11.01 -2.33 -2.06
N GLU A 75 -11.77 -2.55 -3.14
CA GLU A 75 -11.48 -3.63 -4.09
C GLU A 75 -10.10 -3.44 -4.72
N MET A 76 -9.75 -2.24 -5.15
CA MET A 76 -8.42 -1.95 -5.70
C MET A 76 -7.30 -2.29 -4.73
N TYR A 77 -7.40 -1.90 -3.46
CA TYR A 77 -6.38 -2.21 -2.46
C TYR A 77 -6.32 -3.69 -2.13
N ILE A 78 -7.46 -4.39 -2.04
CA ILE A 78 -7.47 -5.84 -1.85
C ILE A 78 -6.75 -6.53 -3.02
N HIS A 79 -7.12 -6.18 -4.26
CA HIS A 79 -6.48 -6.74 -5.45
C HIS A 79 -5.00 -6.38 -5.53
N PHE A 80 -4.63 -5.16 -5.16
CA PHE A 80 -3.24 -4.74 -5.10
C PHE A 80 -2.42 -5.62 -4.16
N LEU A 81 -2.91 -5.87 -2.94
CA LEU A 81 -2.24 -6.75 -1.99
C LEU A 81 -2.14 -8.19 -2.51
N VAL A 82 -3.15 -8.68 -3.21
CA VAL A 82 -3.11 -10.00 -3.86
C VAL A 82 -2.01 -10.06 -4.92
N VAL A 83 -1.92 -9.03 -5.79
CA VAL A 83 -0.85 -8.95 -6.80
C VAL A 83 0.53 -8.92 -6.14
N GLN A 84 0.70 -8.13 -5.08
CA GLN A 84 1.98 -8.08 -4.36
C GLN A 84 2.34 -9.43 -3.71
N ALA A 85 1.36 -10.15 -3.15
CA ALA A 85 1.56 -11.48 -2.60
C ALA A 85 1.97 -12.50 -3.69
N LYS A 86 1.34 -12.46 -4.87
CA LYS A 86 1.72 -13.29 -6.03
C LYS A 86 3.15 -13.00 -6.48
N VAL A 87 3.48 -11.72 -6.68
CA VAL A 87 4.81 -11.28 -7.13
C VAL A 87 5.89 -11.75 -6.16
N LYS A 88 5.66 -11.60 -4.84
CA LYS A 88 6.59 -12.12 -3.84
C LYS A 88 6.81 -13.63 -4.00
N LYS A 89 5.72 -14.39 -4.12
CA LYS A 89 5.77 -15.84 -4.15
C LYS A 89 6.58 -16.36 -5.35
N VAL A 90 6.32 -15.81 -6.53
CA VAL A 90 7.01 -16.19 -7.77
C VAL A 90 8.49 -15.77 -7.73
N LYS A 91 8.77 -14.53 -7.31
CA LYS A 91 10.13 -13.99 -7.38
C LYS A 91 11.07 -14.47 -6.27
N TYR A 92 10.55 -14.80 -5.10
CA TYR A 92 11.39 -15.03 -3.91
C TYR A 92 11.15 -16.36 -3.22
N ASP A 93 9.91 -16.86 -3.22
CA ASP A 93 9.59 -18.14 -2.59
C ASP A 93 9.71 -19.33 -3.58
N GLY A 94 10.03 -19.06 -4.85
CA GLY A 94 10.21 -20.08 -5.90
C GLY A 94 8.93 -20.81 -6.31
N GLY A 95 7.75 -20.28 -5.95
CA GLY A 95 6.45 -20.88 -6.25
C GLY A 95 5.97 -20.60 -7.68
N ALA A 96 5.07 -21.46 -8.18
CA ALA A 96 4.40 -21.24 -9.46
C ALA A 96 3.28 -20.18 -9.34
N GLU A 97 2.87 -19.55 -10.45
CA GLU A 97 1.73 -18.60 -10.46
C GLU A 97 0.38 -19.24 -10.12
N THR A 98 0.23 -20.55 -10.37
CA THR A 98 -0.99 -21.33 -10.15
C THR A 98 -1.27 -21.67 -8.68
N ASP A 99 -0.35 -21.29 -7.82
CA ASP A 99 -0.18 -21.81 -6.49
C ASP A 99 -0.94 -20.89 -5.50
N PRO A 100 -1.62 -21.37 -4.44
CA PRO A 100 -2.51 -20.53 -3.65
C PRO A 100 -1.87 -19.22 -3.18
N HIS A 101 -2.48 -18.10 -3.55
CA HIS A 101 -1.95 -16.75 -3.27
C HIS A 101 -1.93 -16.41 -1.77
N TRP A 102 -2.71 -17.13 -0.94
CA TRP A 102 -2.79 -16.95 0.51
C TRP A 102 -2.21 -18.13 1.28
N SER A 103 -0.90 -18.11 1.52
CA SER A 103 -0.23 -19.04 2.43
C SER A 103 -0.31 -18.54 3.89
N PRO A 104 -0.06 -19.40 4.88
CA PRO A 104 0.07 -18.96 6.28
C PRO A 104 1.11 -17.84 6.45
N GLU A 105 2.20 -17.89 5.69
CA GLU A 105 3.29 -16.90 5.72
C GLU A 105 2.83 -15.56 5.14
N SER A 106 2.12 -15.56 4.01
CA SER A 106 1.61 -14.31 3.41
C SER A 106 0.52 -13.66 4.26
N ARG A 107 -0.30 -14.46 4.97
CA ARG A 107 -1.26 -13.95 5.96
C ARG A 107 -0.55 -13.32 7.16
N LYS A 108 0.43 -14.01 7.75
CA LYS A 108 1.22 -13.50 8.87
C LYS A 108 1.91 -12.18 8.51
N MET A 109 2.48 -12.11 7.30
CA MET A 109 3.04 -10.87 6.80
C MET A 109 1.98 -9.76 6.74
N MET A 110 0.81 -10.03 6.17
CA MET A 110 -0.27 -9.03 6.07
C MET A 110 -0.72 -8.51 7.44
N GLU A 111 -0.78 -9.39 8.45
CA GLU A 111 -1.05 -9.01 9.84
C GLU A 111 0.04 -8.09 10.40
N SER A 112 1.32 -8.42 10.17
CA SER A 112 2.45 -7.58 10.55
C SER A 112 2.43 -6.21 9.86
N LEU A 113 2.10 -6.16 8.56
CA LEU A 113 1.94 -4.92 7.79
C LEU A 113 0.83 -4.05 8.35
N GLY A 114 -0.32 -4.66 8.64
CA GLY A 114 -1.47 -3.96 9.22
C GLY A 114 -1.17 -3.41 10.62
N LYS A 115 -0.49 -4.20 11.46
CA LYS A 115 -0.03 -3.74 12.78
C LYS A 115 0.92 -2.56 12.66
N LEU A 116 1.95 -2.66 11.81
CA LEU A 116 2.91 -1.58 11.59
C LEU A 116 2.21 -0.31 11.11
N ALA A 117 1.32 -0.43 10.12
CA ALA A 117 0.56 0.69 9.59
C ALA A 117 -0.24 1.38 10.68
N PHE A 118 -0.97 0.61 11.50
CA PHE A 118 -1.75 1.14 12.62
C PHE A 118 -0.86 1.81 13.67
N ASP A 119 0.21 1.17 14.12
CA ASP A 119 1.08 1.69 15.18
C ASP A 119 1.79 2.98 14.72
N GLN A 120 2.31 3.03 13.48
CA GLN A 120 2.97 4.23 12.95
C GLN A 120 1.98 5.36 12.70
N LEU A 121 0.77 5.02 12.22
CA LEU A 121 -0.30 5.99 12.16
C LEU A 121 -0.52 6.57 13.57
N GLN A 122 -0.81 5.77 14.61
CA GLN A 122 -1.11 6.30 15.95
C GLN A 122 0.01 7.20 16.53
N LYS A 123 1.26 6.97 16.13
CA LYS A 123 2.42 7.81 16.47
C LYS A 123 2.52 9.11 15.66
N GLY A 124 1.77 9.25 14.57
CA GLY A 124 1.86 10.37 13.62
C GLY A 124 3.00 10.23 12.61
N ASN A 125 3.53 9.01 12.44
CA ASN A 125 4.72 8.75 11.64
C ASN A 125 4.37 8.25 10.23
N LEU A 126 4.92 8.94 9.23
CA LEU A 126 4.88 8.49 7.82
C LEU A 126 6.18 7.78 7.41
N ILE A 127 7.25 8.00 8.16
CA ILE A 127 8.58 7.41 7.96
C ILE A 127 8.94 6.64 9.23
N PHE A 128 9.46 5.44 9.08
CA PHE A 128 9.83 4.52 10.16
C PHE A 128 11.13 3.80 9.84
N TYR A 129 11.74 3.17 10.85
CA TYR A 129 13.08 2.60 10.78
C TYR A 129 13.06 1.06 10.78
N GLU A 130 14.22 0.44 10.59
CA GLU A 130 14.38 -1.02 10.69
C GLU A 130 13.89 -1.56 12.06
N SER A 131 14.08 -0.80 13.14
CA SER A 131 13.58 -1.17 14.47
C SER A 131 12.06 -1.34 14.50
N ASP A 132 11.32 -0.43 13.87
CA ASP A 132 9.85 -0.49 13.83
C ASP A 132 9.36 -1.72 13.05
N LEU A 133 10.08 -2.10 11.97
CA LEU A 133 9.81 -3.32 11.22
C LEU A 133 9.99 -4.56 12.10
N THR A 134 11.11 -4.64 12.81
CA THR A 134 11.43 -5.79 13.67
C THR A 134 10.46 -5.92 14.84
N GLU A 135 10.00 -4.81 15.43
CA GLU A 135 8.97 -4.78 16.49
C GLU A 135 7.63 -5.35 15.99
N CYS A 136 7.33 -5.19 14.70
CA CYS A 136 6.14 -5.76 14.07
C CYS A 136 6.37 -7.17 13.49
N GLY A 137 7.54 -7.77 13.72
CA GLY A 137 7.87 -9.12 13.27
C GLY A 137 8.18 -9.22 11.77
N ILE A 138 8.58 -8.11 11.13
CA ILE A 138 8.96 -8.07 9.71
C ILE A 138 10.48 -8.18 9.61
N ASP A 139 10.99 -9.25 8.97
CA ASP A 139 12.41 -9.35 8.60
C ASP A 139 12.73 -8.26 7.57
N ILE A 140 13.81 -7.49 7.78
CA ILE A 140 14.29 -6.44 6.89
C ILE A 140 14.46 -6.96 5.45
N ARG A 141 14.93 -8.21 5.29
CA ARG A 141 15.05 -8.85 3.97
C ARG A 141 13.70 -9.11 3.34
N ALA A 142 12.68 -9.42 4.13
CA ALA A 142 11.31 -9.58 3.65
C ALA A 142 10.66 -8.22 3.34
N ALA A 143 11.07 -7.12 3.99
CA ALA A 143 10.60 -5.78 3.67
C ALA A 143 11.07 -5.33 2.28
N SER A 144 12.33 -5.60 1.90
CA SER A 144 12.84 -5.33 0.54
C SER A 144 12.10 -6.10 -0.56
N VAL A 145 11.54 -7.27 -0.21
CA VAL A 145 10.75 -8.12 -1.12
C VAL A 145 9.33 -7.56 -1.37
N TYR A 146 8.77 -6.83 -0.41
CA TYR A 146 7.49 -6.11 -0.53
C TYR A 146 7.67 -4.68 -1.06
N SER A 147 8.60 -4.46 -1.99
CA SER A 147 8.90 -3.14 -2.57
C SER A 147 7.73 -2.46 -3.28
N GLY A 148 6.64 -3.18 -3.58
CA GLY A 148 5.40 -2.58 -4.05
C GLY A 148 4.52 -2.00 -2.93
N VAL A 149 4.66 -2.46 -1.68
CA VAL A 149 3.89 -1.97 -0.52
C VAL A 149 4.69 -0.93 0.27
N PHE A 150 6.02 -1.08 0.31
CA PHE A 150 6.95 -0.16 0.95
C PHE A 150 7.93 0.44 -0.03
N THR A 151 8.30 1.69 0.21
CA THR A 151 9.49 2.29 -0.38
C THR A 151 10.59 2.30 0.67
N GLN A 152 11.71 1.64 0.36
CA GLN A 152 12.95 1.80 1.12
C GLN A 152 13.65 3.06 0.62
N ILE A 153 14.06 3.92 1.56
CA ILE A 153 14.74 5.17 1.29
C ILE A 153 16.06 5.17 2.08
N PHE A 154 17.14 5.61 1.44
CA PHE A 154 18.43 5.77 2.11
C PHE A 154 18.53 7.18 2.68
N LYS A 155 18.89 7.28 3.97
CA LYS A 155 19.31 8.53 4.59
C LYS A 155 20.82 8.52 4.72
N GLU A 156 21.50 9.36 3.96
CA GLU A 156 22.95 9.50 4.01
C GLU A 156 23.35 10.57 5.05
N GLU A 157 23.93 10.16 6.18
CA GLU A 157 24.58 11.09 7.10
C GLU A 157 26.10 11.08 6.86
N ARG A 158 26.58 12.12 6.17
CA ARG A 158 28.01 12.50 6.00
C ARG A 158 29.00 11.32 6.01
N GLY A 159 28.76 10.34 5.12
CA GLY A 159 29.78 9.41 4.62
C GLY A 159 30.16 8.20 5.47
N LEU A 160 29.50 7.90 6.60
CA LEU A 160 29.87 6.73 7.42
C LEU A 160 28.71 5.79 7.79
N TYR A 161 27.46 6.26 7.80
CA TYR A 161 26.28 5.42 8.05
C TYR A 161 25.16 5.77 7.06
N GLN A 162 24.62 4.75 6.38
CA GLN A 162 23.39 4.86 5.61
C GLN A 162 22.26 4.22 6.42
N ASP A 163 21.52 5.05 7.15
CA ASP A 163 20.32 4.57 7.83
C ASP A 163 19.25 4.27 6.79
N LYS A 164 18.70 3.05 6.85
CA LYS A 164 17.55 2.68 6.03
C LYS A 164 16.29 3.15 6.72
N VAL A 165 15.55 4.01 6.03
CA VAL A 165 14.22 4.43 6.45
C VAL A 165 13.20 3.93 5.45
N PHE A 166 11.98 3.74 5.93
CA PHE A 166 10.91 3.12 5.17
C PHE A 166 9.67 3.98 5.27
N CYS A 167 8.87 3.97 4.21
CA CYS A 167 7.51 4.48 4.25
C CYS A 167 6.61 3.55 3.43
N PHE A 168 5.31 3.61 3.68
CA PHE A 168 4.36 3.00 2.76
C PHE A 168 4.35 3.77 1.44
N ILE A 169 4.07 3.06 0.35
CA ILE A 169 4.05 3.65 -0.99
C ILE A 169 3.12 4.88 -1.10
N HIS A 170 2.05 4.90 -0.29
CA HIS A 170 1.16 6.05 -0.14
C HIS A 170 0.41 5.98 1.19
N LEU A 171 0.06 7.15 1.76
CA LEU A 171 -0.67 7.25 3.03
C LEU A 171 -1.99 6.46 3.01
N SER A 172 -2.76 6.54 1.92
CA SER A 172 -4.02 5.79 1.81
C SER A 172 -3.85 4.26 1.86
N VAL A 173 -2.69 3.73 1.44
CA VAL A 173 -2.38 2.30 1.55
C VAL A 173 -2.06 1.96 3.00
N GLN A 174 -1.35 2.84 3.70
CA GLN A 174 -1.12 2.73 5.14
C GLN A 174 -2.44 2.77 5.92
N GLU A 175 -3.32 3.74 5.63
CA GLU A 175 -4.65 3.85 6.24
C GLU A 175 -5.50 2.61 5.98
N PHE A 176 -5.48 2.09 4.74
CA PHE A 176 -6.19 0.86 4.40
C PHE A 176 -5.68 -0.35 5.19
N LEU A 177 -4.37 -0.52 5.30
CA LEU A 177 -3.76 -1.63 6.06
C LEU A 177 -4.06 -1.52 7.56
N ALA A 178 -4.04 -0.30 8.11
CA ALA A 178 -4.41 -0.05 9.50
C ALA A 178 -5.91 -0.35 9.75
N ALA A 179 -6.78 0.09 8.84
CA ALA A 179 -8.21 -0.21 8.91
C ALA A 179 -8.47 -1.72 8.83
N LEU A 180 -7.75 -2.43 7.95
CA LEU A 180 -7.80 -3.89 7.84
C LEU A 180 -7.38 -4.56 9.16
N HIS A 181 -6.29 -4.10 9.77
CA HIS A 181 -5.80 -4.61 11.06
C HIS A 181 -6.83 -4.46 12.18
N VAL A 182 -7.41 -3.25 12.31
CA VAL A 182 -8.45 -2.96 13.30
C VAL A 182 -9.69 -3.82 13.06
N HIS A 183 -10.12 -3.94 11.80
CA HIS A 183 -11.28 -4.74 11.42
C HIS A 183 -11.09 -6.23 11.73
N LEU A 184 -9.96 -6.81 11.32
CA LEU A 184 -9.64 -8.21 11.59
C LEU A 184 -9.48 -8.49 13.08
N THR A 185 -8.82 -7.59 13.81
CA THR A 185 -8.68 -7.71 15.26
C THR A 185 -10.05 -7.72 15.93
N PHE A 186 -10.94 -6.82 15.53
CA PHE A 186 -12.30 -6.73 16.08
C PHE A 186 -13.12 -7.97 15.76
N ILE A 187 -13.08 -8.50 14.53
CA ILE A 187 -13.82 -9.71 14.16
C ILE A 187 -13.30 -10.92 14.94
N ASN A 188 -11.97 -11.09 15.03
CA ASN A 188 -11.37 -12.29 15.62
C ASN A 188 -11.44 -12.29 17.15
N SER A 189 -11.23 -11.15 17.80
CA SER A 189 -11.11 -11.05 19.26
C SER A 189 -12.24 -10.27 19.94
N GLY A 190 -13.04 -9.50 19.19
CA GLY A 190 -14.01 -8.55 19.72
C GLY A 190 -13.40 -7.27 20.29
N LEU A 191 -12.08 -7.10 20.17
CA LEU A 191 -11.34 -5.97 20.73
C LEU A 191 -11.40 -4.76 19.81
N ASN A 192 -11.97 -3.65 20.29
CA ASN A 192 -11.92 -2.38 19.60
C ASN A 192 -10.62 -1.65 19.95
N ARG A 193 -9.61 -1.78 19.09
CA ARG A 193 -8.29 -1.16 19.28
C ARG A 193 -8.31 0.37 19.28
N LEU A 194 -9.38 0.99 18.78
CA LEU A 194 -9.55 2.45 18.80
C LEU A 194 -9.97 2.95 20.19
N GLU A 195 -10.72 2.14 20.96
CA GLU A 195 -11.22 2.51 22.30
C GLU A 195 -10.21 2.15 23.42
N GLU A 196 -9.37 1.13 23.24
CA GLU A 196 -8.47 0.62 24.29
C GLU A 196 -7.37 1.61 24.70
N GLN A 197 -6.99 2.56 23.85
CA GLN A 197 -6.01 3.59 24.22
C GLN A 197 -6.61 4.85 24.87
N GLN A 198 -7.92 5.10 24.71
CA GLN A 198 -8.62 6.19 25.41
C GLN A 198 -9.09 5.78 26.81
N ALA A 199 -9.06 4.48 27.09
CA ALA A 199 -9.42 3.88 28.36
C ALA A 199 -8.36 4.11 29.44
N THR A 200 -8.57 5.07 30.35
CA THR A 200 -8.02 4.96 31.71
C THR A 200 -8.50 3.65 32.33
N GLN A 201 -7.71 3.08 33.27
CA GLN A 201 -7.83 1.70 33.81
C GLN A 201 -9.22 1.26 34.32
N TRP A 202 -10.22 2.15 34.34
CA TRP A 202 -11.57 1.97 34.84
C TRP A 202 -12.59 1.47 33.80
N SER A 203 -12.32 1.58 32.49
CA SER A 203 -13.28 1.15 31.45
C SER A 203 -13.24 -0.36 31.14
N LYS A 204 -12.27 -1.10 31.71
CA LYS A 204 -12.13 -2.56 31.55
C LYS A 204 -13.33 -3.37 32.07
N PHE A 205 -14.29 -2.74 32.75
CA PHE A 205 -15.49 -3.37 33.32
C PHE A 205 -16.70 -3.40 32.38
N PHE A 206 -16.70 -2.67 31.26
CA PHE A 206 -17.85 -2.68 30.33
C PHE A 206 -17.50 -3.48 29.08
N LYS A 207 -17.90 -4.76 29.06
CA LYS A 207 -17.96 -5.56 27.82
C LYS A 207 -19.06 -4.97 26.92
N LYS A 208 -18.72 -3.92 26.17
CA LYS A 208 -19.58 -3.32 25.16
C LYS A 208 -19.87 -4.37 24.09
N THR A 209 -21.15 -4.55 23.78
CA THR A 209 -21.65 -5.55 22.84
C THR A 209 -20.89 -5.46 21.51
N LYS A 210 -20.47 -6.62 20.98
CA LYS A 210 -19.77 -6.78 19.69
C LYS A 210 -20.62 -6.26 18.53
N SER A 211 -20.60 -4.95 18.29
CA SER A 211 -21.31 -4.35 17.16
C SER A 211 -20.31 -3.73 16.21
N LEU A 212 -20.29 -4.20 14.96
CA LEU A 212 -19.49 -3.58 13.91
C LEU A 212 -19.87 -2.09 13.72
N LYS A 213 -21.14 -1.75 14.00
CA LYS A 213 -21.62 -0.37 13.99
C LYS A 213 -20.90 0.50 15.03
N SER A 214 -20.61 -0.02 16.23
CA SER A 214 -19.88 0.75 17.24
C SER A 214 -18.41 0.93 16.86
N LEU A 215 -17.77 -0.09 16.25
CA LEU A 215 -16.41 0.06 15.71
C LEU A 215 -16.35 1.16 14.65
N HIS A 216 -17.26 1.11 13.67
CA HIS A 216 -17.31 2.12 12.60
C HIS A 216 -17.59 3.51 13.15
N GLN A 217 -18.46 3.63 14.16
CA GLN A 217 -18.71 4.88 14.85
C GLN A 217 -17.44 5.43 15.52
N SER A 218 -16.72 4.60 16.29
CA SER A 218 -15.44 5.00 16.89
C SER A 218 -14.41 5.45 15.84
N ALA A 219 -14.32 4.74 14.72
CA ALA A 219 -13.42 5.08 13.62
C ALA A 219 -13.76 6.45 13.01
N CYS A 220 -15.04 6.72 12.76
CA CYS A 220 -15.50 8.02 12.27
C CYS A 220 -15.22 9.14 13.28
N GLU A 221 -15.51 8.91 14.56
CA GLU A 221 -15.26 9.90 15.62
C GLU A 221 -13.77 10.23 15.76
N GLN A 222 -12.90 9.22 15.70
CA GLN A 222 -11.44 9.42 15.73
C GLN A 222 -10.96 10.19 14.50
N GLY A 223 -11.46 9.85 13.30
CA GLY A 223 -11.14 10.58 12.08
C GLY A 223 -11.58 12.06 12.10
N LEU A 224 -12.67 12.39 12.81
CA LEU A 224 -13.18 13.75 12.96
C LEU A 224 -12.49 14.56 14.07
N THR A 225 -12.04 13.91 15.13
CA THR A 225 -11.39 14.57 16.28
C THR A 225 -9.91 14.85 16.04
N GLU A 226 -9.26 14.10 15.16
CA GLU A 226 -7.83 14.25 14.90
C GLU A 226 -7.51 15.34 13.88
N SER A 227 -7.28 16.56 14.37
CA SER A 227 -6.40 17.55 13.74
C SER A 227 -4.92 17.08 13.67
N LYS A 228 -4.60 15.90 14.26
CA LYS A 228 -3.28 15.24 14.29
C LYS A 228 -2.86 14.55 12.98
N TRP A 229 -3.80 14.24 12.07
CA TRP A 229 -3.48 13.70 10.73
C TRP A 229 -3.30 14.77 9.66
N THR A 230 -3.47 16.04 10.01
CA THR A 230 -2.93 17.09 9.14
C THR A 230 -1.42 16.91 9.16
N PRO A 231 -0.74 16.74 8.01
CA PRO A 231 0.71 16.69 7.99
C PRO A 231 1.21 17.99 8.64
N GLY A 232 1.71 17.90 9.87
CA GLY A 232 2.60 18.93 10.38
C GLY A 232 3.69 19.07 9.34
N LEU A 233 3.91 20.30 8.85
CA LEU A 233 4.96 20.64 7.88
C LEU A 233 6.18 19.78 8.15
N VAL A 234 6.44 18.83 7.24
CA VAL A 234 7.72 18.13 7.20
C VAL A 234 8.77 19.25 7.19
N PRO A 235 9.70 19.31 8.15
CA PRO A 235 10.75 20.33 8.11
C PRO A 235 11.43 20.22 6.74
N PRO A 236 11.68 21.34 6.06
CA PRO A 236 12.19 21.32 4.69
C PRO A 236 13.45 20.48 4.65
N LEU A 237 13.39 19.39 3.89
CA LEU A 237 14.54 18.53 3.64
C LEU A 237 15.61 19.37 2.93
N PRO A 238 16.89 19.27 3.33
CA PRO A 238 17.96 20.00 2.67
C PRO A 238 18.03 19.57 1.19
N PRO A 239 18.22 20.53 0.26
CA PRO A 239 18.27 20.22 -1.17
C PRO A 239 19.42 19.25 -1.47
N GLY A 240 19.10 18.11 -2.10
CA GLY A 240 20.07 17.13 -2.60
C GLY A 240 20.13 15.77 -1.90
N SER A 241 19.17 15.40 -1.05
CA SER A 241 19.30 14.24 -0.13
C SER A 241 18.62 12.92 -0.55
N PHE A 242 18.08 12.80 -1.76
CA PHE A 242 17.49 11.52 -2.20
C PHE A 242 17.90 11.15 -3.62
N THR A 243 18.67 10.07 -3.73
CA THR A 243 18.75 9.24 -4.94
C THR A 243 17.82 8.05 -4.73
N ALA A 244 16.66 8.06 -5.37
CA ALA A 244 15.85 6.85 -5.52
C ALA A 244 16.47 6.03 -6.65
N ASP A 245 17.09 4.90 -6.33
CA ASP A 245 17.56 3.98 -7.35
C ASP A 245 16.38 3.16 -7.87
N GLN A 246 15.85 3.55 -9.04
CA GLN A 246 15.11 2.65 -9.90
C GLN A 246 16.12 1.94 -10.80
N SER A 247 16.90 1.01 -10.25
CA SER A 247 17.74 0.15 -11.07
C SER A 247 16.91 -1.01 -11.63
N ASP A 248 16.79 -1.00 -12.95
CA ASP A 248 16.22 -2.00 -13.85
C ASP A 248 16.34 -3.47 -13.41
N SER A 249 15.22 -4.19 -13.45
CA SER A 249 15.20 -5.63 -13.70
C SER A 249 14.48 -5.91 -15.02
N HIS A 250 15.12 -5.52 -16.12
CA HIS A 250 14.80 -5.93 -17.48
C HIS A 250 16.06 -6.53 -18.14
N THR A 251 16.47 -7.70 -17.68
CA THR A 251 17.30 -8.61 -18.47
C THR A 251 16.46 -9.82 -18.86
N ARG A 252 16.01 -9.83 -20.12
CA ARG A 252 15.53 -11.04 -20.79
C ARG A 252 16.71 -12.03 -20.88
N PRO A 253 16.50 -13.35 -20.73
CA PRO A 253 17.49 -14.31 -21.15
C PRO A 253 17.72 -14.16 -22.66
N ALA A 254 18.98 -14.06 -23.05
CA ALA A 254 19.38 -14.11 -24.45
C ALA A 254 18.99 -15.47 -25.05
N ASP A 255 18.34 -15.43 -26.21
CA ASP A 255 18.30 -16.53 -27.15
C ASP A 255 19.73 -16.98 -27.45
N THR A 256 20.05 -18.22 -27.13
CA THR A 256 21.15 -18.95 -27.77
C THR A 256 20.57 -20.12 -28.52
N ASP A 257 20.37 -19.90 -29.82
CA ASP A 257 20.09 -20.92 -30.82
C ASP A 257 21.35 -21.15 -31.68
N ARG A 258 21.56 -22.41 -32.10
CA ARG A 258 22.66 -23.01 -32.92
C ARG A 258 23.91 -23.44 -32.14
N LYS A 259 24.25 -24.73 -32.12
CA LYS A 259 24.39 -25.68 -33.24
C LYS A 259 23.99 -27.10 -32.86
#